data_AF-A0A2E2W9J7-F1
#
_entry.id   AF-A0A2E2W9J7-F1
#
_cell.length_a   1.000
_cell.length_b   1.000
_cell.length_c   1.000
_cell.angle_alpha   90.00
_cell.angle_beta   90.00
_cell.angle_gamma   90.00
#
_symmetry.space_group_name_H-M   'P 1'
#
loop_
_entity.id
_entity.type
_entity.pdbx_description
1 polymer ?
#
loop_
_entity_poly.entity_id
_entity_poly.type
_entity_poly.pdbx_seq_one_letter_code
_entity_poly.pdbx_strand_id
1 'polypeptide(L)'
;MSDIIVLFIVIALGFGVQNSISKGLSEVKKTLRYLWLYHLAFGVIYYVYIVYGPGGDSISYYETSKELSISDAFLLFSINGPGTWGMYLLNAPITKLIGFFGLTMIYTLLGYIGLICFYVLFNKNINFNTKLSGYNLFPLIFYLPNLHFWSAGLGKDALLFFCIGVFFYSMQQPSKYYIKIVLVLILSYIIRPHITIFLIASAGMGYLLDGNLKIYHKIFIGSVFLIAFISLFDNIMAFLRIEDLNIESLDQFSDDKVSKLSRSHTGSTIDISSYPYPLKIFTFLYRPLFFDINGVLAIVASFENLLLLILTWKLFRVNPIKIFNAGNYLVKSLFLFLIIGTLSFSLILGNLGIMLRQKNMFIPALLFICLWAFSYTTEKKLQNLADPQTDS
;
A
#
# COMPACT_ATOMS: atom_id res chain seq x y z
N MET A 1 16.57 22.59 15.63
CA MET A 1 16.93 21.78 16.82
C MET A 1 15.89 20.70 17.10
N SER A 2 14.58 21.01 17.05
CA SER A 2 13.48 20.04 17.19
C SER A 2 13.59 18.85 16.23
N ASP A 3 13.87 19.09 14.95
CA ASP A 3 13.93 18.03 13.93
C ASP A 3 15.01 16.97 14.17
N ILE A 4 16.16 17.39 14.69
CA ILE A 4 17.26 16.47 15.04
C ILE A 4 16.85 15.59 16.22
N ILE A 5 16.18 16.17 17.22
CA ILE A 5 15.65 15.43 18.37
C ILE A 5 14.61 14.41 17.90
N VAL A 6 13.69 14.83 17.02
CA VAL A 6 12.67 13.94 16.43
C VAL A 6 13.31 12.80 15.66
N LEU A 7 14.37 13.05 14.88
CA LEU A 7 15.10 12.01 14.17
C LEU A 7 15.66 10.95 15.14
N PHE A 8 16.32 11.36 16.23
CA PHE A 8 16.83 10.42 17.23
C PHE A 8 15.72 9.61 17.92
N ILE A 9 14.59 10.25 18.23
CA ILE A 9 13.41 9.58 18.79
C ILE A 9 12.86 8.56 17.79
N VAL A 10 12.71 8.94 16.52
CA VAL A 10 12.26 8.06 15.43
C VAL A 10 13.17 6.85 15.28
N ILE A 11 14.49 7.05 15.28
CA ILE A 11 15.48 5.97 15.22
C ILE A 11 15.29 5.01 16.39
N ALA A 12 15.20 5.53 17.62
CA ALA A 12 15.02 4.72 18.83
C ALA A 12 13.69 3.94 18.81
N LEU A 13 12.59 4.59 18.44
CA LEU A 13 11.27 3.97 18.32
C LEU A 13 11.26 2.89 17.24
N GLY A 14 11.93 3.10 16.10
CA GLY A 14 12.06 2.11 15.04
C GLY A 14 12.68 0.80 15.53
N PHE A 15 13.70 0.86 16.39
CA PHE A 15 14.26 -0.32 17.05
C PHE A 15 13.33 -0.91 18.14
N GLY A 16 12.61 -0.05 18.87
CA GLY A 16 11.64 -0.48 19.89
C GLY A 16 10.44 -1.25 19.31
N VAL A 17 9.90 -0.80 18.19
CA VAL A 17 8.80 -1.45 17.47
C VAL A 17 9.19 -2.86 17.03
N GLN A 18 10.41 -3.03 16.52
CA GLN A 18 10.91 -4.36 16.13
C GLN A 18 10.80 -5.35 17.28
N ASN A 19 11.23 -4.95 18.49
CA ASN A 19 11.17 -5.81 19.67
C ASN A 19 9.73 -6.14 20.10
N SER A 20 8.78 -5.24 19.87
CA SER A 20 7.38 -5.42 20.25
C SER A 20 6.60 -6.30 19.29
N ILE A 21 6.81 -6.14 17.97
CA ILE A 21 6.05 -6.85 16.94
C ILE A 21 6.69 -8.21 16.60
N SER A 22 8.02 -8.33 16.65
CA SER A 22 8.74 -9.60 16.38
C SER A 22 8.98 -10.46 17.64
N LYS A 23 8.20 -10.29 18.71
CA LYS A 23 8.31 -11.14 19.91
C LYS A 23 8.20 -12.61 19.52
N GLY A 24 9.26 -13.38 19.80
CA GLY A 24 9.36 -14.81 19.46
C GLY A 24 10.04 -15.14 18.13
N LEU A 25 10.50 -14.15 17.35
CA LEU A 25 11.18 -14.35 16.07
C LEU A 25 12.63 -13.80 16.13
N SER A 26 13.50 -14.43 16.91
CA SER A 26 14.89 -13.98 17.13
C SER A 26 15.70 -13.90 15.82
N GLU A 27 15.55 -14.88 14.94
CA GLU A 27 16.28 -14.96 13.66
C GLU A 27 15.92 -13.81 12.70
N VAL A 28 14.69 -13.30 12.81
CA VAL A 28 14.17 -12.22 11.96
C VAL A 28 14.69 -10.83 12.36
N LYS A 29 15.11 -10.66 13.63
CA LYS A 29 15.49 -9.34 14.16
C LYS A 29 16.63 -8.68 13.39
N LYS A 30 17.62 -9.46 12.94
CA LYS A 30 18.74 -8.93 12.15
C LYS A 30 18.24 -8.33 10.82
N THR A 31 17.37 -9.04 10.12
CA THR A 31 16.76 -8.57 8.87
C THR A 31 15.93 -7.31 9.09
N LEU A 32 15.11 -7.25 10.15
CA LEU A 32 14.31 -6.07 10.46
C LEU A 32 15.19 -4.84 10.78
N ARG A 33 16.35 -5.01 11.43
CA ARG A 33 17.27 -3.89 11.66
C ARG A 33 17.79 -3.29 10.36
N TYR A 34 18.24 -4.13 9.42
CA TYR A 34 18.67 -3.65 8.11
C TYR A 34 17.52 -3.01 7.32
N LEU A 35 16.33 -3.59 7.42
CA LEU A 35 15.13 -3.07 6.78
C LEU A 35 14.73 -1.70 7.34
N TRP A 36 14.91 -1.48 8.65
CA TRP A 36 14.72 -0.16 9.28
C TRP A 36 15.71 0.87 8.74
N LEU A 37 17.00 0.54 8.74
CA LEU A 37 18.04 1.46 8.25
C LEU A 37 17.84 1.81 6.78
N TYR A 38 17.46 0.80 5.97
CA TYR A 38 17.12 1.00 4.57
C TYR A 38 15.89 1.91 4.41
N HIS A 39 14.81 1.65 5.15
CA HIS A 39 13.61 2.48 5.10
C HIS A 39 13.85 3.92 5.60
N LEU A 40 14.66 4.09 6.64
CA LEU A 40 15.07 5.40 7.14
C LEU A 40 15.85 6.18 6.08
N ALA A 41 16.78 5.51 5.37
CA ALA A 41 17.50 6.12 4.26
C ALA A 41 16.55 6.59 3.15
N PHE A 42 15.51 5.80 2.82
CA PHE A 42 14.47 6.23 1.88
C PHE A 42 13.64 7.41 2.37
N GLY A 43 13.40 7.55 3.67
CA GLY A 43 12.77 8.76 4.23
C GLY A 43 13.61 10.01 3.99
N VAL A 44 14.93 9.90 4.14
CA VAL A 44 15.87 11.00 3.85
C VAL A 44 15.93 11.28 2.35
N ILE A 45 16.01 10.23 1.51
CA ILE A 45 15.97 10.36 0.05
C ILE A 45 14.68 11.06 -0.40
N TYR A 46 13.54 10.66 0.16
CA TYR A 46 12.24 11.29 -0.11
C TYR A 46 12.24 12.77 0.26
N TYR A 47 12.74 13.12 1.45
CA TYR A 47 12.86 14.51 1.87
C TYR A 47 13.70 15.34 0.89
N VAL A 48 14.89 14.84 0.52
CA VAL A 48 15.78 15.52 -0.45
C VAL A 48 15.08 15.66 -1.81
N TYR A 49 14.39 14.62 -2.27
CA TYR A 49 13.64 14.63 -3.52
C TYR A 49 12.54 15.70 -3.52
N ILE A 50 11.79 15.86 -2.43
CA ILE A 50 10.70 16.85 -2.35
C ILE A 50 11.26 18.27 -2.22
N VAL A 51 12.30 18.49 -1.42
CA VAL A 51 12.84 19.84 -1.16
C VAL A 51 13.62 20.40 -2.35
N TYR A 52 14.43 19.57 -3.01
CA TYR A 52 15.33 20.01 -4.08
C TYR A 52 14.87 19.59 -5.49
N GLY A 53 13.84 18.75 -5.57
CA GLY A 53 13.26 18.28 -6.83
C GLY A 53 11.97 19.03 -7.20
N PRO A 54 11.04 18.37 -7.92
CA PRO A 54 9.83 19.02 -8.46
C PRO A 54 8.78 19.40 -7.40
N GLY A 55 9.07 19.20 -6.11
CA GLY A 55 8.10 19.40 -5.03
C GLY A 55 7.06 18.29 -4.95
N GLY A 56 5.90 18.62 -4.40
CA GLY A 56 4.75 17.71 -4.33
C GLY A 56 3.77 18.09 -3.22
N ASP A 57 2.64 17.38 -3.16
CA ASP A 57 1.55 17.60 -2.19
C ASP A 57 2.03 17.71 -0.74
N SER A 58 3.13 17.04 -0.40
CA SER A 58 3.75 16.99 0.92
C SER A 58 4.13 18.36 1.47
N ILE A 59 4.58 19.28 0.62
CA ILE A 59 4.90 20.65 1.04
C ILE A 59 3.62 21.35 1.47
N SER A 60 2.53 21.21 0.69
CA SER A 60 1.21 21.75 1.03
C SER A 60 0.68 21.12 2.33
N TYR A 61 0.81 19.80 2.50
CA TYR A 61 0.42 19.12 3.74
C TYR A 61 1.17 19.62 4.97
N TYR A 62 2.33 20.25 4.81
CA TYR A 62 3.10 20.82 5.92
C TYR A 62 2.77 22.31 6.10
N GLU A 63 2.98 23.13 5.08
CA GLU A 63 2.86 24.59 5.19
C GLU A 63 1.42 25.02 5.50
N THR A 64 0.42 24.48 4.78
CA THR A 64 -0.99 24.80 5.05
C THR A 64 -1.41 24.38 6.45
N SER A 65 -0.99 23.18 6.90
CA SER A 65 -1.30 22.70 8.24
C SER A 65 -0.67 23.54 9.35
N LYS A 66 0.52 24.10 9.09
CA LYS A 66 1.27 24.90 10.05
C LYS A 66 0.58 26.23 10.33
N GLU A 67 -0.07 26.81 9.32
CA GLU A 67 -0.82 28.06 9.42
C GLU A 67 -2.19 27.89 10.09
N LEU A 68 -2.77 26.69 10.02
CA LEU A 68 -4.12 26.42 10.55
C LEU A 68 -4.13 26.22 12.07
N SER A 69 -5.18 26.73 12.73
CA SER A 69 -5.54 26.25 14.08
C SER A 69 -6.18 24.86 14.01
N ILE A 70 -6.18 24.12 15.12
CA ILE A 70 -6.79 22.78 15.16
C ILE A 70 -8.30 22.88 14.91
N SER A 71 -8.95 23.92 15.45
CA SER A 71 -10.36 24.21 15.21
C SER A 71 -10.65 24.53 13.74
N ASP A 72 -9.80 25.33 13.09
CA ASP A 72 -9.98 25.68 11.68
C ASP A 72 -9.76 24.47 10.78
N ALA A 73 -8.74 23.67 11.06
CA ALA A 73 -8.49 22.43 10.32
C ALA A 73 -9.65 21.43 10.46
N PHE A 74 -10.26 21.35 11.64
CA PHE A 74 -11.44 20.52 11.87
C PHE A 74 -12.67 21.05 11.11
N LEU A 75 -12.89 22.37 11.11
CA LEU A 75 -13.97 23.01 10.36
C LEU A 75 -13.82 22.77 8.85
N LEU A 76 -12.61 22.98 8.31
CA LEU A 76 -12.30 22.78 6.90
C LEU A 76 -12.47 21.32 6.48
N PHE A 77 -12.05 20.37 7.32
CA PHE A 77 -12.32 18.95 7.11
C PHE A 77 -13.81 18.63 7.12
N SER A 78 -14.58 19.24 8.04
CA SER A 78 -16.03 19.01 8.12
C SER A 78 -16.79 19.53 6.90
N ILE A 79 -16.31 20.62 6.28
CA ILE A 79 -16.91 21.22 5.08
C ILE A 79 -16.51 20.47 3.81
N ASN A 80 -15.22 20.18 3.65
CA ASN A 80 -14.68 19.68 2.39
C ASN A 80 -14.49 18.15 2.37
N GLY A 81 -14.54 17.51 3.53
CA GLY A 81 -14.44 16.07 3.66
C GLY A 81 -13.00 15.51 3.65
N PRO A 82 -12.86 14.19 3.46
CA PRO A 82 -11.60 13.46 3.60
C PRO A 82 -10.63 13.65 2.44
N GLY A 83 -9.41 13.15 2.57
CA GLY A 83 -8.35 13.36 1.58
C GLY A 83 -7.36 14.43 2.03
N THR A 84 -7.22 15.48 1.22
CA THR A 84 -6.24 16.56 1.46
C THR A 84 -6.53 17.30 2.77
N TRP A 85 -7.80 17.61 3.04
CA TRP A 85 -8.20 18.25 4.29
C TRP A 85 -8.02 17.33 5.51
N GLY A 86 -8.16 16.01 5.32
CA GLY A 86 -7.82 15.02 6.33
C GLY A 86 -6.33 15.07 6.70
N MET A 87 -5.45 15.23 5.71
CA MET A 87 -4.01 15.44 5.95
C MET A 87 -3.75 16.73 6.72
N TYR A 88 -4.45 17.82 6.39
CA TYR A 88 -4.31 19.08 7.13
C TYR A 88 -4.73 18.95 8.59
N LEU A 89 -5.87 18.31 8.84
CA LEU A 89 -6.34 18.03 10.20
C LEU A 89 -5.34 17.20 11.02
N LEU A 90 -4.80 16.13 10.43
CA LEU A 90 -3.87 15.24 11.12
C LEU A 90 -2.52 15.91 11.41
N ASN A 91 -2.06 16.79 10.51
CA ASN A 91 -0.75 17.43 10.62
C ASN A 91 -0.77 18.75 11.42
N ALA A 92 -1.90 19.46 11.49
CA ALA A 92 -2.04 20.74 12.21
C ALA A 92 -1.49 20.74 13.66
N PRO A 93 -1.73 19.72 14.51
CA PRO A 93 -1.18 19.73 15.87
C PRO A 93 0.34 19.54 15.90
N ILE A 94 0.90 18.80 14.93
CA ILE A 94 2.31 18.38 14.95
C ILE A 94 3.21 19.42 14.27
N THR A 95 2.74 20.01 13.16
CA THR A 95 3.49 20.98 12.33
C THR A 95 3.88 22.25 13.05
N LYS A 96 3.20 22.59 14.16
CA LYS A 96 3.55 23.71 15.05
C LYS A 96 4.77 23.44 15.91
N LEU A 97 5.08 22.17 16.16
CA LEU A 97 6.14 21.75 17.07
C LEU A 97 7.42 21.35 16.33
N ILE A 98 7.29 20.86 15.09
CA ILE A 98 8.40 20.27 14.33
C ILE A 98 8.45 20.80 12.89
N GLY A 99 9.64 20.79 12.32
CA GLY A 99 9.91 21.12 10.93
C GLY A 99 9.44 20.04 9.96
N PHE A 100 9.47 20.37 8.67
CA PHE A 100 9.08 19.47 7.58
C PHE A 100 9.88 18.16 7.59
N PHE A 101 11.19 18.24 7.88
CA PHE A 101 12.04 17.05 7.98
C PHE A 101 11.61 16.17 9.14
N GLY A 102 11.42 16.76 10.34
CA GLY A 102 10.94 16.03 11.52
C GLY A 102 9.62 15.31 11.26
N LEU A 103 8.65 15.98 10.62
CA LEU A 103 7.37 15.37 10.28
C LEU A 103 7.51 14.25 9.25
N THR A 104 8.38 14.42 8.25
CA THR A 104 8.69 13.37 7.27
C THR A 104 9.24 12.13 7.96
N MET A 105 10.15 12.27 8.93
CA MET A 105 10.69 11.15 9.69
C MET A 105 9.63 10.42 10.54
N ILE A 106 8.62 11.13 11.07
CA ILE A 106 7.48 10.48 11.75
C ILE A 106 6.69 9.62 10.76
N TYR A 107 6.44 10.11 9.54
CA TYR A 107 5.78 9.32 8.51
C TYR A 107 6.63 8.12 8.05
N THR A 108 7.96 8.28 7.98
CA THR A 108 8.89 7.16 7.77
C THR A 108 8.75 6.09 8.86
N LEU A 109 8.58 6.47 10.13
CA LEU A 109 8.33 5.51 11.20
C LEU A 109 6.99 4.79 11.02
N LEU A 110 5.92 5.50 10.66
CA LEU A 110 4.60 4.91 10.40
C LEU A 110 4.65 3.92 9.24
N GLY A 111 5.24 4.31 8.11
CA GLY A 111 5.45 3.43 6.97
C GLY A 111 6.21 2.16 7.34
N TYR A 112 7.27 2.30 8.15
CA TYR A 112 8.03 1.16 8.66
C TYR A 112 7.21 0.22 9.56
N ILE A 113 6.32 0.75 10.42
CA ILE A 113 5.42 -0.10 11.22
C ILE A 113 4.53 -0.94 10.30
N GLY A 114 3.96 -0.34 9.24
CA GLY A 114 3.19 -1.07 8.23
C GLY A 114 4.03 -2.17 7.56
N LEU A 115 5.28 -1.85 7.25
CA LEU A 115 6.23 -2.76 6.61
C LEU A 115 6.60 -3.95 7.51
N ILE A 116 6.86 -3.74 8.81
CA ILE A 116 7.07 -4.84 9.76
C ILE A 116 5.81 -5.70 9.90
N CYS A 117 4.64 -5.07 9.95
CA CYS A 117 3.37 -5.79 10.04
C CYS A 117 3.19 -6.76 8.86
N PHE A 118 3.46 -6.31 7.63
CA PHE A 118 3.50 -7.18 6.46
C PHE A 118 4.62 -8.23 6.55
N TYR A 119 5.84 -7.85 6.94
CA TYR A 119 6.94 -8.80 7.08
C TYR A 119 6.58 -9.97 7.99
N VAL A 120 6.03 -9.68 9.18
CA VAL A 120 5.65 -10.70 10.16
C VAL A 120 4.47 -11.54 9.65
N LEU A 121 3.53 -10.92 8.93
CA LEU A 121 2.43 -11.64 8.28
C LEU A 121 2.97 -12.63 7.23
N PHE A 122 3.94 -12.24 6.40
CA PHE A 122 4.58 -13.13 5.43
C PHE A 122 5.31 -14.28 6.15
N ASN A 123 6.16 -13.95 7.13
CA ASN A 123 6.96 -14.94 7.86
C ASN A 123 6.10 -16.00 8.57
N LYS A 124 4.90 -15.64 9.02
CA LYS A 124 4.00 -16.56 9.73
C LYS A 124 3.19 -17.48 8.82
N ASN A 125 2.92 -17.05 7.58
CA ASN A 125 1.99 -17.76 6.69
C ASN A 125 2.69 -18.42 5.49
N ILE A 126 3.96 -18.10 5.23
CA ILE A 126 4.75 -18.66 4.13
C ILE A 126 5.81 -19.60 4.72
N ASN A 127 5.57 -20.90 4.59
CA ASN A 127 6.43 -21.96 5.15
C ASN A 127 7.66 -22.22 4.27
N PHE A 128 7.47 -22.22 2.95
CA PHE A 128 8.51 -22.52 1.98
C PHE A 128 8.88 -21.29 1.16
N ASN A 129 10.16 -20.96 1.17
CA ASN A 129 10.67 -19.81 0.46
C ASN A 129 10.87 -20.13 -1.03
N THR A 130 10.36 -19.27 -1.89
CA THR A 130 10.59 -19.39 -3.34
C THR A 130 11.98 -18.90 -3.67
N LYS A 131 12.73 -19.69 -4.44
CA LYS A 131 14.05 -19.28 -4.96
C LYS A 131 13.91 -18.70 -6.37
N LEU A 132 14.60 -17.58 -6.62
CA LEU A 132 14.80 -17.03 -7.96
C LEU A 132 16.30 -17.01 -8.23
N SER A 133 16.75 -17.74 -9.25
CA SER A 133 18.18 -17.86 -9.61
C SER A 133 19.09 -18.22 -8.43
N GLY A 134 18.62 -19.09 -7.53
CA GLY A 134 19.35 -19.54 -6.34
C GLY A 134 19.16 -18.69 -5.08
N TYR A 135 18.63 -17.47 -5.19
CA TYR A 135 18.39 -16.58 -4.06
C TYR A 135 16.97 -16.71 -3.50
N ASN A 136 16.84 -16.67 -2.17
CA ASN A 136 15.55 -16.68 -1.48
C ASN A 136 14.82 -15.34 -1.70
N LEU A 137 13.61 -15.41 -2.26
CA LEU A 137 12.84 -14.22 -2.64
C LEU A 137 12.33 -13.46 -1.42
N PHE A 138 11.95 -14.15 -0.34
CA PHE A 138 11.78 -13.55 0.98
C PHE A 138 13.10 -13.66 1.76
N PRO A 139 13.62 -12.60 2.41
CA PRO A 139 13.04 -11.27 2.59
C PRO A 139 13.40 -10.26 1.47
N LEU A 140 14.10 -10.64 0.40
CA LEU A 140 14.60 -9.71 -0.62
C LEU A 140 13.53 -8.80 -1.24
N ILE A 141 12.31 -9.30 -1.45
CA ILE A 141 11.19 -8.50 -1.98
C ILE A 141 10.79 -7.33 -1.07
N PHE A 142 11.14 -7.36 0.22
CA PHE A 142 10.89 -6.25 1.11
C PHE A 142 11.87 -5.10 0.89
N TYR A 143 12.95 -5.29 0.13
CA TYR A 143 13.94 -4.24 -0.16
C TYR A 143 13.67 -3.51 -1.49
N LEU A 144 12.50 -3.71 -2.12
CA LEU A 144 12.12 -3.03 -3.35
C LEU A 144 12.11 -1.50 -3.14
N PRO A 145 12.95 -0.72 -3.85
CA PRO A 145 13.03 0.73 -3.69
C PRO A 145 11.70 1.49 -3.73
N ASN A 146 10.80 1.20 -4.67
CA ASN A 146 9.51 1.94 -4.75
C ASN A 146 8.65 1.69 -3.52
N LEU A 147 8.69 0.47 -2.97
CA LEU A 147 7.97 0.13 -1.75
C LEU A 147 8.34 1.10 -0.63
N HIS A 148 9.64 1.33 -0.45
CA HIS A 148 10.18 2.22 0.57
C HIS A 148 9.97 3.69 0.23
N PHE A 149 10.24 4.12 -1.00
CA PHE A 149 10.13 5.51 -1.41
C PHE A 149 8.71 6.09 -1.16
N TRP A 150 7.67 5.35 -1.57
CA TRP A 150 6.28 5.80 -1.41
C TRP A 150 5.69 5.53 -0.03
N SER A 151 6.36 4.77 0.83
CA SER A 151 5.93 4.53 2.22
C SER A 151 6.74 5.30 3.27
N ALA A 152 7.85 5.94 2.89
CA ALA A 152 8.73 6.63 3.82
C ALA A 152 8.50 8.14 3.94
N GLY A 153 7.62 8.72 3.11
CA GLY A 153 7.44 10.17 2.97
C GLY A 153 6.20 10.75 3.66
N LEU A 154 6.21 12.06 3.93
CA LEU A 154 4.99 12.78 4.35
C LEU A 154 3.95 12.73 3.23
N GLY A 155 2.86 12.01 3.43
CA GLY A 155 1.81 11.92 2.43
C GLY A 155 0.74 10.89 2.77
N LYS A 156 -0.32 10.90 1.95
CA LYS A 156 -1.46 9.97 2.06
C LYS A 156 -1.00 8.52 1.93
N ASP A 157 -0.06 8.25 1.02
CA ASP A 157 0.34 6.89 0.65
C ASP A 157 1.08 6.17 1.79
N ALA A 158 2.01 6.85 2.48
CA ALA A 158 2.72 6.28 3.63
C ALA A 158 1.77 5.96 4.80
N LEU A 159 0.83 6.85 5.07
CA LEU A 159 -0.15 6.69 6.14
C LEU A 159 -1.16 5.57 5.82
N LEU A 160 -1.57 5.45 4.55
CA LEU A 160 -2.40 4.33 4.10
C LEU A 160 -1.64 3.01 4.12
N PHE A 161 -0.37 3.00 3.71
CA PHE A 161 0.47 1.81 3.77
C PHE A 161 0.59 1.28 5.22
N PHE A 162 0.77 2.19 6.18
CA PHE A 162 0.68 1.90 7.61
C PHE A 162 -0.68 1.29 8.00
N CYS A 163 -1.80 1.94 7.64
CA CYS A 163 -3.14 1.46 7.98
C CYS A 163 -3.40 0.06 7.42
N ILE A 164 -3.09 -0.19 6.15
CA ILE A 164 -3.32 -1.47 5.47
C ILE A 164 -2.44 -2.57 6.11
N GLY A 165 -1.16 -2.28 6.37
CA GLY A 165 -0.25 -3.23 7.01
C GLY A 165 -0.72 -3.63 8.40
N VAL A 166 -1.06 -2.65 9.25
CA VAL A 166 -1.56 -2.91 10.61
C VAL A 166 -2.93 -3.58 10.58
N PHE A 167 -3.81 -3.24 9.63
CA PHE A 167 -5.11 -3.88 9.43
C PHE A 167 -4.94 -5.38 9.18
N PHE A 168 -4.21 -5.78 8.13
CA PHE A 168 -4.03 -7.19 7.80
C PHE A 168 -3.23 -7.95 8.85
N TYR A 169 -2.26 -7.30 9.50
CA TYR A 169 -1.58 -7.90 10.65
C TYR A 169 -2.55 -8.20 11.80
N SER A 170 -3.43 -7.25 12.12
CA SER A 170 -4.44 -7.38 13.19
C SER A 170 -5.52 -8.40 12.83
N MET A 171 -5.84 -8.53 11.54
CA MET A 171 -6.78 -9.52 11.03
C MET A 171 -6.33 -10.95 11.28
N GLN A 172 -5.07 -11.26 11.60
CA GLN A 172 -4.67 -12.61 12.03
C GLN A 172 -5.32 -13.04 13.35
N GLN A 173 -5.65 -12.08 14.23
CA GLN A 173 -6.31 -12.31 15.53
C GLN A 173 -7.29 -11.16 15.81
N PRO A 174 -8.42 -11.07 15.10
CA PRO A 174 -9.27 -9.89 15.07
C PRO A 174 -9.91 -9.59 16.44
N SER A 175 -10.26 -10.63 17.22
CA SER A 175 -10.81 -10.48 18.57
C SER A 175 -9.83 -9.83 19.55
N LYS A 176 -8.52 -10.09 19.40
CA LYS A 176 -7.47 -9.52 20.25
C LYS A 176 -7.12 -8.09 19.84
N TYR A 177 -7.20 -7.77 18.55
CA TYR A 177 -6.71 -6.51 17.99
C TYR A 177 -7.83 -5.58 17.49
N TYR A 178 -9.09 -5.77 17.94
CA TYR A 178 -10.24 -5.00 17.47
C TYR A 178 -10.05 -3.48 17.59
N ILE A 179 -9.43 -2.99 18.69
CA ILE A 179 -9.13 -1.57 18.87
C ILE A 179 -8.20 -1.07 17.75
N LYS A 180 -7.15 -1.84 17.43
CA LYS A 180 -6.22 -1.47 16.35
C LYS A 180 -6.93 -1.43 15.01
N ILE A 181 -7.81 -2.41 14.73
CA ILE A 181 -8.61 -2.48 13.51
C ILE A 181 -9.48 -1.22 13.37
N VAL A 182 -10.24 -0.86 14.42
CA VAL A 182 -11.10 0.32 14.39
C VAL A 182 -10.28 1.60 14.18
N LEU A 183 -9.17 1.77 14.90
CA LEU A 183 -8.32 2.94 14.78
C LEU A 183 -7.74 3.11 13.37
N VAL A 184 -7.24 2.04 12.75
CA VAL A 184 -6.68 2.14 11.39
C VAL A 184 -7.75 2.32 10.32
N LEU A 185 -8.97 1.83 10.54
CA LEU A 185 -10.11 2.09 9.64
C LEU A 185 -10.58 3.55 9.72
N ILE A 186 -10.63 4.14 10.91
CA ILE A 186 -10.94 5.57 11.08
C ILE A 186 -9.85 6.41 10.41
N LEU A 187 -8.58 6.08 10.68
CA LEU A 187 -7.46 6.79 10.09
C LEU A 187 -7.45 6.65 8.56
N SER A 188 -7.66 5.45 8.02
CA SER A 188 -7.75 5.26 6.58
C SER A 188 -8.95 5.99 5.98
N TYR A 189 -10.07 6.13 6.69
CA TYR A 189 -11.25 6.84 6.20
C TYR A 189 -11.00 8.35 6.06
N ILE A 190 -10.34 8.96 7.06
CA ILE A 190 -9.98 10.39 7.03
C ILE A 190 -9.13 10.72 5.79
N ILE A 191 -8.30 9.76 5.34
CA ILE A 191 -7.35 9.95 4.24
C ILE A 191 -7.96 9.52 2.91
N ARG A 192 -8.51 8.29 2.85
CA ARG A 192 -9.12 7.69 1.67
C ARG A 192 -10.29 6.77 2.04
N PRO A 193 -11.53 7.29 2.02
CA PRO A 193 -12.73 6.53 2.32
C PRO A 193 -12.88 5.29 1.45
N HIS A 194 -12.59 5.40 0.15
CA HIS A 194 -12.73 4.30 -0.80
C HIS A 194 -11.82 3.11 -0.46
N ILE A 195 -10.58 3.35 -0.03
CA ILE A 195 -9.66 2.28 0.42
C ILE A 195 -10.20 1.61 1.70
N THR A 196 -10.78 2.39 2.61
CA THR A 196 -11.42 1.85 3.82
C THR A 196 -12.54 0.89 3.47
N ILE A 197 -13.38 1.27 2.50
CA ILE A 197 -14.45 0.40 1.99
C ILE A 197 -13.86 -0.87 1.39
N PHE A 198 -12.76 -0.79 0.64
CA PHE A 198 -12.09 -1.97 0.09
C PHE A 198 -11.55 -2.89 1.20
N LEU A 199 -10.99 -2.35 2.27
CA LEU A 199 -10.52 -3.14 3.42
C LEU A 199 -11.67 -3.86 4.13
N ILE A 200 -12.78 -3.15 4.41
CA ILE A 200 -13.94 -3.73 5.09
C ILE A 200 -14.61 -4.77 4.17
N ALA A 201 -14.82 -4.46 2.90
CA ALA A 201 -15.44 -5.37 1.93
C ALA A 201 -14.60 -6.63 1.73
N SER A 202 -13.29 -6.49 1.52
CA SER A 202 -12.40 -7.64 1.32
C SER A 202 -12.29 -8.54 2.55
N ALA A 203 -12.18 -7.95 3.75
CA ALA A 203 -12.16 -8.70 5.00
C ALA A 203 -13.50 -9.37 5.31
N GLY A 204 -14.61 -8.65 5.10
CA GLY A 204 -15.96 -9.17 5.27
C GLY A 204 -16.22 -10.34 4.35
N MET A 205 -15.98 -10.18 3.04
CA MET A 205 -16.13 -11.24 2.06
C MET A 205 -15.18 -12.43 2.30
N GLY A 206 -13.92 -12.17 2.65
CA GLY A 206 -12.96 -13.22 3.01
C GLY A 206 -13.44 -14.07 4.20
N TYR A 207 -13.99 -13.41 5.22
CA TYR A 207 -14.59 -14.08 6.37
C TYR A 207 -15.91 -14.80 6.03
N LEU A 208 -16.72 -14.29 5.09
CA LEU A 208 -17.92 -15.01 4.64
C LEU A 208 -17.58 -16.29 3.89
N LEU A 209 -16.57 -16.25 3.03
CA LEU A 209 -16.17 -17.40 2.20
C LEU A 209 -15.56 -18.52 3.03
N ASP A 210 -14.76 -18.19 4.05
CA ASP A 210 -14.01 -19.17 4.85
C ASP A 210 -14.56 -19.38 6.27
N GLY A 211 -15.34 -18.44 6.78
CA GLY A 211 -15.88 -18.52 8.13
C GLY A 211 -16.87 -19.67 8.26
N ASN A 212 -16.83 -20.33 9.41
CA ASN A 212 -17.79 -21.34 9.87
C ASN A 212 -19.16 -20.72 10.21
N LEU A 213 -19.64 -19.80 9.37
CA LEU A 213 -20.94 -19.15 9.51
C LEU A 213 -22.02 -20.01 8.86
N LYS A 214 -23.20 -20.06 9.48
CA LYS A 214 -24.39 -20.66 8.87
C LYS A 214 -24.78 -19.87 7.61
N ILE A 215 -25.32 -20.56 6.60
CA ILE A 215 -25.60 -20.00 5.26
C ILE A 215 -26.45 -18.73 5.31
N TYR A 216 -27.42 -18.64 6.23
CA TYR A 216 -28.29 -17.46 6.35
C TYR A 216 -27.54 -16.21 6.86
N HIS A 217 -26.56 -16.37 7.76
CA HIS A 217 -25.68 -15.25 8.14
C HIS A 217 -24.79 -14.84 6.97
N LYS A 218 -24.35 -15.80 6.14
CA LYS A 218 -23.56 -15.50 4.94
C LYS A 218 -24.36 -14.66 3.95
N ILE A 219 -25.62 -15.05 3.70
CA ILE A 219 -26.53 -14.33 2.81
C ILE A 219 -26.84 -12.94 3.37
N PHE A 220 -27.19 -12.82 4.65
CA PHE A 220 -27.49 -11.53 5.29
C PHE A 220 -26.31 -10.55 5.23
N ILE A 221 -25.13 -10.98 5.69
CA ILE A 221 -23.94 -10.13 5.68
C ILE A 221 -23.54 -9.79 4.24
N GLY A 222 -23.60 -10.76 3.31
CA GLY A 222 -23.35 -10.55 1.89
C GLY A 222 -24.29 -9.50 1.26
N SER A 223 -25.60 -9.56 1.57
CA SER A 223 -26.58 -8.58 1.10
C SER A 223 -26.33 -7.18 1.67
N VAL A 224 -25.95 -7.06 2.95
CA VAL A 224 -25.61 -5.77 3.56
C VAL A 224 -24.38 -5.16 2.89
N PHE A 225 -23.34 -5.96 2.64
CA PHE A 225 -22.15 -5.49 1.91
C PHE A 225 -22.45 -5.08 0.47
N LEU A 226 -23.30 -5.83 -0.24
CA LEU A 226 -23.68 -5.51 -1.61
C LEU A 226 -24.46 -4.20 -1.68
N ILE A 227 -25.43 -4.00 -0.78
CA ILE A 227 -26.22 -2.76 -0.68
C ILE A 227 -25.29 -1.59 -0.35
N ALA A 228 -24.42 -1.74 0.65
CA ALA A 228 -23.46 -0.70 1.02
C ALA A 228 -22.51 -0.35 -0.15
N PHE A 229 -22.04 -1.35 -0.89
CA PHE A 229 -21.20 -1.13 -2.07
C PHE A 229 -21.94 -0.35 -3.15
N ILE A 230 -23.16 -0.78 -3.52
CA ILE A 230 -23.96 -0.10 -4.55
C ILE A 230 -24.27 1.35 -4.14
N SER A 231 -24.70 1.57 -2.89
CA SER A 231 -25.02 2.91 -2.39
C SER A 231 -23.81 3.85 -2.32
N LEU A 232 -22.60 3.30 -2.16
CA LEU A 232 -21.38 4.09 -2.08
C LEU A 232 -20.63 4.16 -3.42
N PHE A 233 -20.97 3.34 -4.40
CA PHE A 233 -20.23 3.21 -5.66
C PHE A 233 -20.14 4.53 -6.43
N ASP A 234 -21.27 5.22 -6.62
CA ASP A 234 -21.28 6.48 -7.36
C ASP A 234 -20.49 7.58 -6.63
N ASN A 235 -20.56 7.60 -5.30
CA ASN A 235 -19.78 8.53 -4.46
C ASN A 235 -18.28 8.22 -4.54
N ILE A 236 -17.90 6.93 -4.55
CA ILE A 236 -16.52 6.50 -4.74
C ILE A 236 -16.02 6.93 -6.13
N MET A 237 -16.80 6.69 -7.18
CA MET A 237 -16.44 7.06 -8.55
C MET A 237 -16.35 8.58 -8.73
N ALA A 238 -17.27 9.34 -8.13
CA ALA A 238 -17.23 10.80 -8.14
C ALA A 238 -16.00 11.32 -7.38
N PHE A 239 -15.72 10.79 -6.18
CA PHE A 239 -14.54 11.16 -5.40
C PHE A 239 -13.24 10.86 -6.16
N LEU A 240 -13.14 9.69 -6.79
CA LEU A 240 -11.96 9.31 -7.56
C LEU A 240 -11.76 10.22 -8.79
N ARG A 241 -12.84 10.62 -9.48
CA ARG A 241 -12.77 11.60 -10.57
C ARG A 241 -12.33 12.98 -10.10
N ILE A 242 -12.85 13.44 -8.95
CA ILE A 242 -12.47 14.73 -8.37
C ILE A 242 -11.01 14.72 -7.90
N GLU A 243 -10.55 13.61 -7.30
CA GLU A 243 -9.15 13.46 -6.88
C GLU A 243 -8.21 13.55 -8.09
N ASP A 244 -8.55 12.91 -9.20
CA ASP A 244 -7.77 12.99 -10.44
C ASP A 244 -7.79 14.41 -11.06
N LEU A 245 -8.95 15.06 -11.16
CA LEU A 245 -9.06 16.43 -11.68
C LEU A 245 -8.28 17.44 -10.84
N ASN A 246 -8.25 17.26 -9.51
CA ASN A 246 -7.43 18.09 -8.62
C ASN A 246 -5.92 17.84 -8.82
N ILE A 247 -5.51 16.62 -9.14
CA ILE A 247 -4.10 16.33 -9.43
C ILE A 247 -3.71 16.91 -10.80
N GLU A 248 -4.56 16.77 -11.83
CA GLU A 248 -4.31 17.37 -13.15
C GLU A 248 -4.28 18.90 -13.11
N SER A 249 -5.16 19.54 -12.33
CA SER A 249 -5.11 20.99 -12.15
C SER A 249 -3.89 21.43 -11.35
N LEU A 250 -3.42 20.67 -10.35
CA LEU A 250 -2.16 20.94 -9.67
C LEU A 250 -0.94 20.81 -10.61
N ASP A 251 -0.96 19.82 -11.50
CA ASP A 251 0.06 19.66 -12.55
C ASP A 251 0.03 20.86 -13.52
N GLN A 252 -1.14 21.39 -13.89
CA GLN A 252 -1.26 22.63 -14.69
C GLN A 252 -0.75 23.88 -13.94
N PHE A 253 -0.93 23.96 -12.62
CA PHE A 253 -0.33 25.03 -11.79
C PHE A 253 1.19 24.85 -11.62
N SER A 254 1.70 23.62 -11.69
CA SER A 254 3.13 23.30 -11.75
C SER A 254 3.72 23.60 -13.13
N ASP A 255 2.92 23.45 -14.19
CA ASP A 255 3.32 23.69 -15.57
C ASP A 255 3.71 25.15 -15.84
N ASP A 256 3.16 26.12 -15.10
CA ASP A 256 3.58 27.52 -15.21
C ASP A 256 5.04 27.74 -14.75
N LYS A 257 5.56 26.90 -13.86
CA LYS A 257 6.99 26.86 -13.48
C LYS A 257 7.81 25.91 -14.36
N VAL A 258 7.20 24.88 -14.94
CA VAL A 258 7.85 23.94 -15.89
C VAL A 258 7.95 24.56 -17.29
N SER A 259 7.14 25.56 -17.64
CA SER A 259 7.18 26.29 -18.93
C SER A 259 8.55 26.92 -19.26
N LYS A 260 9.41 27.11 -18.24
CA LYS A 260 10.79 27.58 -18.41
C LYS A 260 11.83 26.46 -18.55
N LEU A 261 11.42 25.20 -18.40
CA LEU A 261 12.25 23.99 -18.55
C LEU A 261 11.73 23.02 -19.64
N SER A 262 10.49 23.18 -20.14
CA SER A 262 9.83 22.28 -21.08
C SER A 262 10.14 22.56 -22.55
N ARG A 263 11.41 22.46 -22.95
CA ARG A 263 11.79 22.17 -24.36
C ARG A 263 12.10 20.69 -24.60
N SER A 264 11.63 19.79 -23.75
CA SER A 264 11.78 18.35 -23.98
C SER A 264 10.56 17.58 -23.46
N HIS A 265 9.72 17.14 -24.39
CA HIS A 265 8.73 16.06 -24.32
C HIS A 265 8.72 15.22 -23.02
N THR A 266 7.85 15.55 -22.07
CA THR A 266 7.50 14.67 -20.94
C THR A 266 6.35 13.74 -21.33
N GLY A 267 6.69 12.62 -21.99
CA GLY A 267 5.74 11.57 -22.44
C GLY A 267 5.20 10.68 -21.31
N SER A 268 4.80 11.23 -20.16
CA SER A 268 4.31 10.48 -18.99
C SER A 268 2.79 10.24 -18.98
N THR A 269 2.05 10.95 -19.83
CA THR A 269 0.59 10.82 -19.95
C THR A 269 0.26 9.80 -21.02
N ILE A 270 -0.45 8.74 -20.65
CA ILE A 270 -0.91 7.71 -21.57
C ILE A 270 -2.42 7.81 -21.61
N ASP A 271 -2.96 7.97 -22.82
CA ASP A 271 -4.40 7.90 -22.98
C ASP A 271 -4.87 6.44 -22.82
N ILE A 272 -5.29 6.13 -21.59
CA ILE A 272 -5.83 4.82 -21.19
C ILE A 272 -7.35 4.75 -21.44
N SER A 273 -7.99 5.85 -21.88
CA SER A 273 -9.44 5.88 -22.08
C SER A 273 -9.90 4.86 -23.13
N SER A 274 -9.13 4.75 -24.23
CA SER A 274 -9.38 3.87 -25.37
C SER A 274 -8.96 2.41 -25.18
N TYR A 275 -8.26 2.07 -24.09
CA TYR A 275 -7.72 0.72 -23.89
C TYR A 275 -8.82 -0.29 -23.52
N PRO A 276 -8.76 -1.54 -24.02
CA PRO A 276 -9.57 -2.63 -23.50
C PRO A 276 -9.32 -2.83 -22.00
N TYR A 277 -10.36 -3.17 -21.24
CA TYR A 277 -10.28 -3.27 -19.78
C TYR A 277 -9.14 -4.16 -19.24
N PRO A 278 -8.85 -5.36 -19.81
CA PRO A 278 -7.71 -6.16 -19.38
C PRO A 278 -6.35 -5.46 -19.56
N LEU A 279 -6.21 -4.64 -20.61
CA LEU A 279 -5.00 -3.86 -20.86
C LEU A 279 -4.85 -2.70 -19.87
N LYS A 280 -5.97 -2.13 -19.38
CA LYS A 280 -5.95 -1.13 -18.30
C LYS A 280 -5.41 -1.73 -17.00
N ILE A 281 -5.87 -2.94 -16.65
CA ILE A 281 -5.37 -3.69 -15.48
C ILE A 281 -3.88 -3.99 -15.61
N PHE A 282 -3.45 -4.45 -16.79
CA PHE A 282 -2.03 -4.71 -17.07
C PHE A 282 -1.19 -3.43 -16.91
N THR A 283 -1.67 -2.32 -17.47
CA THR A 283 -0.99 -1.03 -17.40
C THR A 283 -0.88 -0.55 -15.95
N PHE A 284 -1.94 -0.68 -15.16
CA PHE A 284 -1.93 -0.37 -13.73
C PHE A 284 -0.90 -1.17 -12.94
N LEU A 285 -0.85 -2.50 -13.11
CA LEU A 285 0.01 -3.35 -12.29
C LEU A 285 1.47 -3.37 -12.75
N TYR A 286 1.74 -3.35 -14.06
CA TYR A 286 3.04 -3.71 -14.61
C TYR A 286 3.77 -2.61 -15.38
N ARG A 287 3.15 -1.44 -15.61
CA ARG A 287 3.87 -0.30 -16.21
C ARG A 287 4.32 0.70 -15.14
N PRO A 288 5.39 1.48 -15.40
CA PRO A 288 6.27 1.48 -16.58
C PRO A 288 7.09 0.20 -16.72
N LEU A 289 7.30 -0.20 -17.98
CA LEU A 289 8.31 -1.19 -18.37
C LEU A 289 9.53 -0.47 -18.97
N PHE A 290 10.56 -1.20 -19.37
CA PHE A 290 11.79 -0.63 -19.97
C PHE A 290 11.57 0.23 -21.22
N PHE A 291 10.40 0.15 -21.85
CA PHE A 291 10.04 0.97 -23.01
C PHE A 291 9.48 2.34 -22.62
N ASP A 292 9.11 2.53 -21.34
CA ASP A 292 8.49 3.74 -20.79
C ASP A 292 9.47 4.56 -19.92
N ILE A 293 10.76 4.47 -20.21
CA ILE A 293 11.82 5.06 -19.37
C ILE A 293 11.83 6.58 -19.56
N ASN A 294 11.35 7.29 -18.54
CA ASN A 294 11.35 8.75 -18.46
C ASN A 294 12.24 9.27 -17.30
N GLY A 295 13.30 8.53 -16.94
CA GLY A 295 14.26 8.93 -15.90
C GLY A 295 14.71 7.78 -14.99
N VAL A 296 15.61 8.08 -14.03
CA VAL A 296 16.22 7.07 -13.14
C VAL A 296 15.18 6.34 -12.30
N LEU A 297 14.17 7.06 -11.77
CA LEU A 297 13.06 6.45 -11.02
C LEU A 297 12.25 5.47 -11.87
N ALA A 298 12.03 5.78 -13.14
CA ALA A 298 11.31 4.90 -14.08
C ALA A 298 12.11 3.63 -14.40
N ILE A 299 13.45 3.71 -14.47
CA ILE A 299 14.32 2.53 -14.65
C ILE A 299 14.19 1.59 -13.46
N VAL A 300 14.34 2.12 -12.24
CA VAL A 300 14.21 1.32 -11.01
C VAL A 300 12.82 0.69 -10.93
N ALA A 301 11.77 1.46 -11.19
CA ALA A 301 10.40 0.97 -11.25
C ALA A 301 10.18 -0.12 -12.32
N SER A 302 10.84 -0.02 -13.47
CA SER A 302 10.73 -1.03 -14.55
C SER A 302 11.27 -2.39 -14.11
N PHE A 303 12.38 -2.44 -13.37
CA PHE A 303 12.90 -3.70 -12.81
C PHE A 303 11.95 -4.33 -11.80
N GLU A 304 11.38 -3.52 -10.91
CA GLU A 304 10.41 -4.02 -9.92
C GLU A 304 9.13 -4.52 -10.58
N ASN A 305 8.64 -3.78 -11.58
CA ASN A 305 7.44 -4.16 -12.33
C ASN A 305 7.65 -5.43 -13.15
N LEU A 306 8.85 -5.63 -13.72
CA LEU A 306 9.22 -6.87 -14.37
C LEU A 306 9.21 -8.04 -13.36
N LEU A 307 9.75 -7.83 -12.15
CA LEU A 307 9.69 -8.85 -11.10
C LEU A 307 8.23 -9.19 -10.76
N LEU A 308 7.37 -8.20 -10.54
CA LEU A 308 5.95 -8.41 -10.28
C LEU A 308 5.28 -9.19 -11.43
N LEU A 309 5.57 -8.83 -12.68
CA LEU A 309 5.05 -9.52 -13.86
C LEU A 309 5.47 -11.00 -13.90
N ILE A 310 6.74 -11.30 -13.63
CA ILE A 310 7.26 -12.67 -13.60
C ILE A 310 6.57 -13.48 -12.49
N LEU A 311 6.38 -12.90 -11.31
CA LEU A 311 5.71 -13.57 -10.20
C LEU A 311 4.23 -13.83 -10.50
N THR A 312 3.52 -12.84 -11.03
CA THR A 312 2.12 -13.04 -11.42
C THR A 312 1.97 -14.05 -12.55
N TRP A 313 2.87 -14.06 -13.53
CA TRP A 313 2.88 -15.07 -14.59
C TRP A 313 3.05 -16.49 -14.02
N LYS A 314 3.97 -16.67 -13.06
CA LYS A 314 4.13 -17.94 -12.34
C LYS A 314 2.89 -18.30 -11.52
N LEU A 315 2.21 -17.34 -10.91
CA LEU A 315 0.95 -17.57 -10.20
C LEU A 315 -0.14 -18.10 -11.15
N PHE A 316 -0.27 -17.56 -12.36
CA PHE A 316 -1.23 -18.05 -13.34
C PHE A 316 -0.99 -19.51 -13.75
N ARG A 317 0.27 -19.95 -13.82
CA ARG A 317 0.62 -21.37 -14.06
C ARG A 317 0.21 -22.32 -12.94
N VAL A 318 -0.02 -21.80 -11.74
CA VAL A 318 -0.41 -22.56 -10.54
C VAL A 318 -1.93 -22.59 -10.33
N ASN A 319 -2.71 -22.02 -11.26
CA ASN A 319 -4.15 -21.84 -11.20
C ASN A 319 -4.60 -20.99 -9.98
N PRO A 320 -4.79 -19.67 -10.16
CA PRO A 320 -5.09 -18.75 -9.05
C PRO A 320 -6.42 -19.06 -8.36
N ILE A 321 -7.37 -19.70 -9.04
CA ILE A 321 -8.67 -20.09 -8.46
C ILE A 321 -8.47 -21.20 -7.41
N LYS A 322 -7.60 -22.17 -7.71
CA LYS A 322 -7.27 -23.25 -6.78
C LYS A 322 -6.58 -22.71 -5.53
N ILE A 323 -5.68 -21.75 -5.72
CA ILE A 323 -4.97 -21.04 -4.63
C ILE A 323 -5.97 -20.26 -3.78
N PHE A 324 -6.87 -19.49 -4.39
CA PHE A 324 -7.89 -18.76 -3.66
C PHE A 324 -8.77 -19.66 -2.78
N ASN A 325 -9.21 -20.80 -3.33
CA ASN A 325 -10.05 -21.75 -2.60
C ASN A 325 -9.32 -22.45 -1.45
N ALA A 326 -8.01 -22.70 -1.59
CA ALA A 326 -7.18 -23.31 -0.56
C ALA A 326 -6.81 -22.35 0.59
N GLY A 327 -6.91 -21.04 0.37
CA GLY A 327 -6.54 -20.03 1.35
C GLY A 327 -7.53 -19.94 2.52
N ASN A 328 -7.02 -19.61 3.70
CA ASN A 328 -7.85 -19.21 4.83
C ASN A 328 -8.48 -17.82 4.61
N TYR A 329 -9.31 -17.36 5.55
CA TYR A 329 -9.97 -16.05 5.46
C TYR A 329 -8.99 -14.90 5.24
N LEU A 330 -7.77 -14.94 5.81
CA LEU A 330 -6.76 -13.89 5.65
C LEU A 330 -6.25 -13.83 4.20
N VAL A 331 -5.88 -14.99 3.63
CA VAL A 331 -5.43 -15.11 2.24
C VAL A 331 -6.53 -14.64 1.29
N LYS A 332 -7.77 -15.10 1.50
CA LYS A 332 -8.94 -14.69 0.71
C LYS A 332 -9.18 -13.19 0.81
N SER A 333 -9.04 -12.59 2.00
CA SER A 333 -9.19 -11.15 2.20
C SER A 333 -8.12 -10.35 1.43
N LEU A 334 -6.85 -10.75 1.50
CA LEU A 334 -5.78 -10.10 0.74
C LEU A 334 -5.99 -10.23 -0.78
N PHE A 335 -6.48 -11.38 -1.23
CA PHE A 335 -6.79 -11.64 -2.63
C PHE A 335 -7.93 -10.75 -3.14
N LEU A 336 -9.02 -10.65 -2.37
CA LEU A 336 -10.15 -9.77 -2.69
C LEU A 336 -9.75 -8.30 -2.64
N PHE A 337 -8.94 -7.89 -1.67
CA PHE A 337 -8.42 -6.52 -1.58
C PHE A 337 -7.62 -6.13 -2.84
N LEU A 338 -6.73 -7.02 -3.30
CA LEU A 338 -5.98 -6.82 -4.53
C LEU A 338 -6.90 -6.72 -5.75
N ILE A 339 -7.89 -7.61 -5.88
CA ILE A 339 -8.80 -7.61 -7.02
C ILE A 339 -9.64 -6.34 -7.05
N ILE A 340 -10.33 -6.02 -5.96
CA ILE A 340 -11.20 -4.84 -5.88
C ILE A 340 -10.39 -3.58 -6.20
N GLY A 341 -9.22 -3.43 -5.56
CA GLY A 341 -8.33 -2.29 -5.81
C GLY A 341 -7.87 -2.18 -7.25
N THR A 342 -7.36 -3.27 -7.83
CA THR A 342 -6.88 -3.29 -9.22
C THR A 342 -7.99 -2.96 -10.22
N LEU A 343 -9.17 -3.54 -10.03
CA LEU A 343 -10.31 -3.32 -10.91
C LEU A 343 -10.80 -1.86 -10.86
N SER A 344 -10.85 -1.26 -9.67
CA SER A 344 -11.28 0.13 -9.51
C SER A 344 -10.24 1.14 -10.03
N PHE A 345 -8.96 1.01 -9.63
CA PHE A 345 -7.94 1.99 -9.99
C PHE A 345 -7.49 1.93 -11.46
N SER A 346 -7.65 0.78 -12.11
CA SER A 346 -7.34 0.65 -13.55
C SER A 346 -8.28 1.47 -14.45
N LEU A 347 -9.44 1.91 -13.96
CA LEU A 347 -10.40 2.68 -14.75
C LEU A 347 -10.11 4.18 -14.81
N ILE A 348 -9.24 4.67 -13.92
CA ILE A 348 -9.27 6.07 -13.49
C ILE A 348 -7.95 6.78 -13.85
N LEU A 349 -6.81 6.11 -13.64
CA LEU A 349 -5.51 6.74 -13.78
C LEU A 349 -4.97 6.73 -15.22
N GLY A 350 -4.67 7.92 -15.76
CA GLY A 350 -4.01 8.16 -17.07
C GLY A 350 -2.48 8.40 -16.99
N ASN A 351 -1.94 8.65 -15.80
CA ASN A 351 -0.55 9.07 -15.60
C ASN A 351 0.28 7.97 -14.92
N LEU A 352 1.35 7.51 -15.59
CA LEU A 352 2.20 6.42 -15.10
C LEU A 352 2.86 6.71 -13.73
N GLY A 353 3.21 7.97 -13.46
CA GLY A 353 3.80 8.38 -12.18
C GLY A 353 2.80 8.24 -11.02
N ILE A 354 1.55 8.67 -11.24
CA ILE A 354 0.47 8.50 -10.27
C ILE A 354 0.18 7.01 -10.05
N MET A 355 0.14 6.23 -11.13
CA MET A 355 -0.08 4.78 -11.07
C MET A 355 0.98 4.07 -10.23
N LEU A 356 2.26 4.45 -10.35
CA LEU A 356 3.32 3.89 -9.52
C LEU A 356 3.10 4.12 -8.02
N ARG A 357 2.73 5.35 -7.65
CA ARG A 357 2.43 5.72 -6.26
C ARG A 357 1.20 4.98 -5.73
N GLN A 358 0.12 4.99 -6.50
CA GLN A 358 -1.16 4.38 -6.14
C GLN A 358 -1.11 2.85 -6.10
N LYS A 359 -0.32 2.21 -6.96
CA LYS A 359 -0.14 0.76 -6.92
C LYS A 359 0.51 0.29 -5.62
N ASN A 360 1.35 1.12 -4.98
CA ASN A 360 2.15 0.72 -3.83
C ASN A 360 1.33 0.12 -2.68
N MET A 361 0.07 0.56 -2.50
CA MET A 361 -0.82 0.04 -1.47
C MET A 361 -1.25 -1.42 -1.71
N PHE A 362 -1.21 -1.90 -2.95
CA PHE A 362 -1.62 -3.25 -3.33
C PHE A 362 -0.45 -4.22 -3.53
N ILE A 363 0.78 -3.70 -3.72
CA ILE A 363 1.98 -4.52 -3.95
C ILE A 363 2.20 -5.56 -2.84
N PRO A 364 2.09 -5.23 -1.54
CA PRO A 364 2.22 -6.24 -0.48
C PRO A 364 1.22 -7.39 -0.61
N ALA A 365 -0.03 -7.10 -0.99
CA ALA A 365 -1.04 -8.14 -1.20
C ALA A 365 -0.69 -9.03 -2.39
N LEU A 366 -0.27 -8.45 -3.52
CA LEU A 366 0.18 -9.20 -4.70
C LEU A 366 1.38 -10.11 -4.39
N LEU A 367 2.41 -9.56 -3.73
CA LEU A 367 3.60 -10.31 -3.33
C LEU A 367 3.24 -11.45 -2.36
N PHE A 368 2.34 -11.20 -1.41
CA PHE A 368 1.89 -12.20 -0.46
C PHE A 368 1.23 -13.38 -1.17
N ILE A 369 0.27 -13.10 -2.05
CA ILE A 369 -0.49 -14.12 -2.79
C ILE A 369 0.46 -14.96 -3.64
N CYS A 370 1.40 -14.34 -4.34
CA CYS A 370 2.37 -15.06 -5.18
C CYS A 370 3.23 -16.01 -4.33
N LEU A 371 3.86 -15.50 -3.27
CA LEU A 371 4.73 -16.32 -2.41
C LEU A 371 3.97 -17.40 -1.67
N TRP A 372 2.77 -17.09 -1.17
CA TRP A 372 1.92 -18.05 -0.49
C TRP A 372 1.49 -19.18 -1.44
N ALA A 373 1.11 -18.87 -2.68
CA ALA A 373 0.78 -19.87 -3.69
C ALA A 373 1.94 -20.83 -4.00
N PHE A 374 3.16 -20.30 -4.11
CA PHE A 374 4.37 -21.11 -4.34
C PHE A 374 4.72 -21.97 -3.12
N SER A 375 4.55 -21.43 -1.91
CA SER A 375 4.72 -22.21 -0.68
C SER A 375 3.70 -23.35 -0.61
N TYR A 376 2.42 -23.06 -0.84
CA TYR A 376 1.33 -24.04 -0.78
C TYR A 376 1.53 -25.18 -1.80
N THR A 377 1.94 -24.85 -3.03
CA THR A 377 2.23 -25.88 -4.04
C THR A 377 3.44 -26.73 -3.71
N THR A 378 4.46 -26.14 -3.10
CA THR A 378 5.65 -26.89 -2.64
C THR A 378 5.27 -27.85 -1.51
N GLU A 379 4.49 -27.35 -0.54
CA GLU A 379 3.99 -28.15 0.58
C GLU A 379 3.16 -29.34 0.09
N LYS A 380 2.22 -29.12 -0.84
CA LYS A 380 1.41 -30.20 -1.41
C LYS A 380 2.25 -31.23 -2.18
N LYS A 381 3.27 -30.79 -2.93
CA LYS A 381 4.19 -31.71 -3.62
C LYS A 381 4.98 -32.57 -2.64
N LEU A 382 5.45 -31.99 -1.53
CA LEU A 382 6.17 -32.73 -0.50
C LEU A 382 5.27 -33.72 0.24
N GLN A 383 4.01 -33.34 0.51
CA GLN A 383 3.01 -34.26 1.09
C GLN A 383 2.72 -35.44 0.16
N ASN A 384 2.49 -35.18 -1.13
CA ASN A 384 2.26 -36.25 -2.11
C ASN A 384 3.48 -37.19 -2.30
N LEU A 385 4.71 -36.69 -2.09
CA LEU A 385 5.91 -37.52 -2.11
C LEU A 385 6.08 -38.36 -0.84
N ALA A 386 5.51 -37.90 0.28
CA ALA A 386 5.55 -38.60 1.57
C ALA A 386 4.47 -39.70 1.69
N ASP A 387 3.33 -39.56 1.01
CA ASP A 387 2.23 -40.55 0.98
C ASP A 387 1.84 -40.94 -0.47
N PRO A 388 2.51 -41.93 -1.09
CA PRO A 388 2.24 -42.36 -2.46
C PRO A 388 0.87 -43.06 -2.68
N GLN A 389 0.08 -43.31 -1.62
CA GLN A 389 -1.11 -44.18 -1.69
C GLN A 389 -2.46 -43.45 -1.90
N THR A 390 -2.47 -42.18 -2.32
CA THR A 390 -3.73 -41.41 -2.46
C THR A 390 -4.16 -41.09 -3.89
N ASP A 391 -3.44 -41.56 -4.92
CA ASP A 391 -3.82 -41.42 -6.33
C ASP A 391 -4.00 -42.79 -7.02
N SER A 392 -4.94 -43.61 -6.51
CA SER A 392 -5.48 -44.77 -7.23
C SER A 392 -6.99 -44.65 -7.43
#